data_AF-A0A1Q7YA58-F1
#
_entry.id   AF-A0A1Q7YA58-F1
#
_cell.length_a   1.000
_cell.length_b   1.000
_cell.length_c   1.000
_cell.angle_alpha   90.00
_cell.angle_beta   90.00
_cell.angle_gamma   90.00
#
_symmetry.space_group_name_H-M   'P 1'
#
loop_
_entity.id
_entity.type
_entity.pdbx_description
1 polymer ?
#
loop_
_entity_poly.entity_id
_entity_poly.type
_entity_poly.pdbx_seq_one_letter_code
_entity_poly.pdbx_strand_id
1 'polypeptide(L)'
;MKKIRRTKVVIETERIICVSQRRTAMDVWCDECGQHANMLSLEEAVAVTGLSPQEICRKVGADALHFRERADGLLFICLNSLLE
;
A
#
# COMPACT_ATOMS: atom_id res chain seq x y z
N MET A 1 -16.34 -49.42 -31.93
CA MET A 1 -15.25 -48.92 -31.05
C MET A 1 -15.65 -47.56 -30.49
N LYS A 2 -15.81 -47.40 -29.17
CA LYS A 2 -16.20 -46.12 -28.53
C LYS A 2 -14.96 -45.22 -28.41
N LYS A 3 -15.02 -44.01 -28.97
CA LYS A 3 -13.94 -43.00 -28.82
C LYS A 3 -14.07 -42.30 -27.47
N ILE A 4 -13.09 -42.50 -26.60
CA ILE A 4 -12.98 -41.78 -25.33
C ILE A 4 -12.26 -40.47 -25.61
N ARG A 5 -12.90 -39.33 -25.33
CA ARG A 5 -12.28 -38.00 -25.38
C ARG A 5 -11.82 -37.62 -23.98
N ARG A 6 -10.56 -37.20 -23.86
CA ARG A 6 -9.97 -36.74 -22.61
C ARG A 6 -9.73 -35.24 -22.70
N THR A 7 -10.36 -34.47 -21.84
CA THR A 7 -10.15 -33.03 -21.71
C THR A 7 -9.15 -32.78 -20.59
N LYS A 8 -8.13 -31.97 -20.86
CA LYS A 8 -7.16 -31.53 -19.84
C LYS A 8 -7.53 -30.09 -19.46
N VAL A 9 -7.80 -29.88 -18.17
CA VAL A 9 -8.02 -28.55 -17.60
C VAL A 9 -6.75 -28.17 -16.85
N VAL A 10 -6.21 -26.99 -17.12
CA VAL A 10 -5.06 -26.42 -16.41
C VAL A 10 -5.61 -25.31 -15.52
N ILE A 11 -5.32 -25.38 -14.22
CA ILE A 11 -5.69 -24.37 -13.24
C ILE A 11 -4.40 -23.66 -12.85
N GLU A 12 -4.25 -22.41 -13.28
CA GLU A 12 -3.17 -21.53 -12.84
C GLU A 12 -3.67 -20.78 -11.60
N THR A 13 -2.89 -20.82 -10.52
CA THR A 13 -3.23 -20.15 -9.27
C THR A 13 -2.14 -19.16 -8.94
N GLU A 14 -2.41 -17.89 -9.17
CA GLU A 14 -1.56 -16.82 -8.68
C GLU A 14 -1.78 -16.65 -7.17
N ARG A 15 -0.69 -16.62 -6.42
CA ARG A 15 -0.71 -16.37 -4.97
C ARG A 15 0.26 -15.25 -4.67
N ILE A 16 -0.23 -14.21 -4.00
CA ILE A 16 0.59 -13.13 -3.48
C ILE A 16 0.84 -13.46 -2.01
N ILE A 17 2.11 -13.59 -1.63
CA ILE A 17 2.53 -13.80 -0.24
C ILE A 17 3.20 -12.51 0.23
N CYS A 18 2.47 -11.72 1.03
CA CYS A 18 3.00 -10.50 1.65
C CYS A 18 3.73 -10.87 2.95
N VAL A 19 5.07 -10.83 2.94
CA VAL A 19 5.89 -11.00 4.14
C VAL A 19 6.34 -9.63 4.63
N SER A 20 5.60 -9.05 5.56
CA SER A 20 6.03 -7.82 6.25
C SER A 20 6.76 -8.18 7.54
N GLN A 21 8.04 -7.82 7.66
CA GLN A 21 8.60 -7.54 8.99
C GLN A 21 7.73 -6.45 9.63
N ARG A 22 7.46 -6.50 10.93
CA ARG A 22 6.79 -5.41 11.68
C ARG A 22 7.49 -4.07 11.37
N ARG A 23 7.07 -3.41 10.31
CA ARG A 23 7.42 -2.06 9.91
C ARG A 23 6.06 -1.39 9.88
N THR A 24 5.84 -0.66 10.96
CA THR A 24 5.19 0.66 11.06
C THR A 24 3.95 1.02 10.24
N ALA A 25 3.48 0.23 9.27
CA ALA A 25 2.13 0.38 8.74
C ALA A 25 1.11 0.12 9.86
N MET A 26 0.54 1.20 10.38
CA MET A 26 -0.48 1.15 11.42
C MET A 26 -1.84 1.41 10.76
N ASP A 27 -2.80 0.54 11.04
CA ASP A 27 -4.20 0.83 10.76
C ASP A 27 -4.67 1.89 11.76
N VAL A 28 -4.82 3.13 11.28
CA VAL A 28 -5.13 4.30 12.11
C VAL A 28 -6.18 5.14 11.38
N TRP A 29 -7.01 5.82 12.17
CA TRP A 29 -7.94 6.81 11.64
C TRP A 29 -7.20 7.92 10.88
N CYS A 30 -7.56 8.13 9.61
CA CYS A 30 -7.14 9.27 8.79
C CYS A 30 -8.25 10.33 8.82
N ASP A 31 -7.92 11.53 9.29
CA ASP A 31 -8.89 12.61 9.49
C ASP A 31 -9.47 13.13 8.17
N GLU A 32 -8.66 13.16 7.11
CA GLU A 32 -9.08 13.62 5.78
C GLU A 32 -9.91 12.57 5.02
N CYS A 33 -9.61 11.28 5.18
CA CYS A 33 -10.43 10.20 4.61
C CYS A 33 -11.71 9.92 5.42
N GLY A 34 -11.76 10.30 6.70
CA GLY A 34 -12.88 9.99 7.59
C GLY A 34 -13.08 8.50 7.87
N GLN A 35 -12.01 7.70 7.79
CA GLN A 35 -12.04 6.26 8.04
C GLN A 35 -10.69 5.73 8.54
N HIS A 36 -10.71 4.48 9.01
CA HIS A 36 -9.51 3.69 9.26
C HIS A 36 -8.77 3.45 7.95
N ALA A 37 -7.50 3.83 7.90
CA ALA A 37 -6.64 3.68 6.74
C ALA A 37 -5.25 3.19 7.13
N ASN A 38 -4.60 2.47 6.22
CA ASN A 38 -3.21 2.08 6.39
C ASN A 38 -2.32 3.31 6.26
N MET A 39 -1.64 3.65 7.35
CA MET A 39 -0.68 4.74 7.40
C MET A 39 0.74 4.20 7.21
N LEU A 40 1.35 4.52 6.08
CA LEU A 40 2.69 4.07 5.69
C LEU A 40 3.76 5.05 6.14
N SER A 41 4.90 4.56 6.64
CA SER A 41 6.09 5.40 6.77
C SER A 41 6.55 5.93 5.41
N LEU A 42 7.39 6.97 5.41
CA LEU A 42 7.99 7.49 4.17
C LEU A 42 8.70 6.40 3.36
N GLU A 43 9.44 5.52 4.03
CA GLU A 43 10.15 4.39 3.38
C GLU A 43 9.19 3.41 2.71
N GLU A 44 8.07 3.10 3.37
CA GLU A 44 7.02 2.23 2.82
C GLU A 44 6.30 2.91 1.65
N ALA A 45 6.02 4.20 1.72
CA ALA A 45 5.40 4.95 0.63
C ALA A 45 6.30 5.01 -0.62
N VAL A 46 7.63 5.16 -0.44
CA VAL A 46 8.62 5.04 -1.51
C VAL A 46 8.60 3.65 -2.13
N ALA A 47 8.58 2.60 -1.29
CA ALA A 47 8.56 1.22 -1.76
C ALA A 47 7.29 0.89 -2.55
N VAL A 48 6.14 1.46 -2.17
CA VAL A 48 4.84 1.23 -2.83
C VAL A 48 4.71 2.00 -4.14
N THR A 49 5.15 3.26 -4.18
CA THR A 49 4.95 4.14 -5.35
C THR A 49 6.11 4.13 -6.33
N GLY A 50 7.31 3.71 -5.88
CA GLY A 50 8.56 3.90 -6.61
C GLY A 50 9.02 5.36 -6.72
N LEU A 51 8.30 6.31 -6.11
CA LEU A 51 8.68 7.71 -6.07
C LEU A 51 9.85 7.93 -5.13
N SER A 52 10.66 8.95 -5.41
CA SER A 52 11.72 9.34 -4.49
C SER A 52 11.14 9.95 -3.20
N PRO A 53 11.84 9.85 -2.05
CA PRO A 53 11.42 10.49 -0.81
C PRO A 53 11.12 11.99 -0.97
N GLN A 54 11.89 12.68 -1.83
CA GLN A 54 11.75 14.12 -2.08
C GLN A 54 10.46 14.45 -2.82
N GLU A 55 10.04 13.62 -3.78
CA GLU A 55 8.77 13.78 -4.50
C GLU A 55 7.57 13.56 -3.58
N ILE A 56 7.67 12.57 -2.69
CA ILE A 56 6.64 12.31 -1.69
C ILE A 56 6.55 13.49 -0.71
N CYS A 57 7.67 13.98 -0.16
CA CYS A 57 7.68 15.16 0.71
C CYS A 57 7.13 16.41 0.01
N ARG A 58 7.39 16.58 -1.30
CA ARG A 58 6.82 17.68 -2.08
C ARG A 58 5.29 17.57 -2.22
N LYS A 59 4.77 16.35 -2.43
CA LYS A 59 3.34 16.10 -2.51
C LYS A 59 2.66 16.32 -1.15
N VAL A 60 3.31 15.90 -0.06
CA VAL A 60 2.87 16.19 1.31
C VAL A 60 2.82 17.70 1.55
N GLY A 61 3.88 18.44 1.23
CA GLY A 61 3.93 19.90 1.42
C GLY A 61 3.02 20.70 0.48
N ALA A 62 2.38 20.06 -0.49
CA ALA A 62 1.38 20.66 -1.37
C ALA A 62 -0.05 20.30 -0.95
N ASP A 63 -0.25 19.70 0.23
CA ASP A 63 -1.51 19.13 0.73
C ASP A 63 -2.17 18.16 -0.27
N ALA A 64 -1.36 17.52 -1.13
CA ALA A 64 -1.82 16.54 -2.11
C ALA A 64 -1.75 15.11 -1.57
N LEU A 65 -1.19 14.91 -0.37
CA LEU A 65 -1.14 13.63 0.31
C LEU A 65 -1.57 13.79 1.76
N HIS A 66 -2.49 12.93 2.19
CA HIS A 66 -2.90 12.84 3.58
C HIS A 66 -1.75 12.33 4.45
N PHE A 67 -1.40 13.07 5.50
CA PHE A 67 -0.27 12.70 6.36
C PHE A 67 -0.56 12.93 7.84
N ARG A 68 0.22 12.25 8.68
CA ARG A 68 0.25 12.47 10.12
C ARG A 68 1.68 12.39 10.62
N GLU A 69 2.10 13.41 11.35
CA GLU A 69 3.34 13.38 12.11
C GLU A 69 3.06 12.83 13.51
N ARG A 70 3.83 11.83 13.93
CA ARG A 70 3.73 11.24 15.26
C ARG A 70 4.66 11.97 16.22
N ALA A 71 4.41 11.89 17.53
CA ALA A 71 5.14 12.63 18.56
C ALA A 71 6.66 12.35 18.62
N ASP A 72 7.12 11.28 17.97
CA ASP A 72 8.53 10.93 17.77
C ASP A 72 9.14 11.54 16.50
N GLY A 73 8.43 12.44 15.81
CA GLY A 73 8.89 13.11 14.58
C GLY A 73 8.81 12.24 13.33
N LEU A 74 8.15 11.09 13.40
CA LEU A 74 7.98 10.20 12.25
C LEU A 74 6.76 10.61 11.43
N LEU A 75 6.99 10.77 10.12
CA LEU A 75 5.95 11.07 9.14
C LEU A 75 5.32 9.78 8.61
N PHE A 76 3.99 9.74 8.70
CA PHE A 76 3.16 8.69 8.14
C PHE A 76 2.23 9.25 7.07
N ILE A 77 2.05 8.50 5.99
CA ILE A 77 1.31 8.87 4.79
C ILE A 77 0.17 7.88 4.59
N CYS A 78 -1.03 8.38 4.37
CA CYS A 78 -2.20 7.54 4.13
C CYS A 78 -2.09 6.83 2.78
N LEU A 79 -2.26 5.51 2.78
CA LEU A 79 -2.26 4.71 1.56
C LEU A 79 -3.38 5.12 0.59
N ASN A 80 -4.55 5.51 1.09
CA ASN A 80 -5.68 5.88 0.21
C ASN A 80 -5.34 7.10 -0.65
N SER A 81 -4.83 8.16 -0.02
CA SER A 81 -4.40 9.36 -0.73
C SER A 81 -3.20 9.12 -1.65
N LEU A 82 -2.39 8.11 -1.32
CA LEU A 82 -1.26 7.68 -2.17
C LEU A 82 -1.72 6.96 -3.47
N LEU A 83 -2.94 6.39 -3.46
CA LEU A 83 -3.52 5.62 -4.56
C LEU A 83 -4.54 6.41 -5.39
N GLU A 84 -4.91 7.61 -4.96
CA GLU A 84 -5.74 8.57 -5.71
C GLU A 84 -4.92 9.31 -6.80
#